data_AF-A0A1J1JE72-F1
#
_entry.id   AF-A0A1J1JE72-F1
#
_cell.length_a   1.000
_cell.length_b   1.000
_cell.length_c   1.000
_cell.angle_alpha   90.00
_cell.angle_beta   90.00
_cell.angle_gamma   90.00
#
_symmetry.space_group_name_H-M   'P 1'
#
loop_
_entity.id
_entity.type
_entity.pdbx_description
1 polymer ?
#
loop_
_entity_poly.entity_id
_entity_poly.type
_entity_poly.pdbx_seq_one_letter_code
_entity_poly.pdbx_strand_id
1 'polypeptide(L)'
;MIESELVKVYQIVKKYQEGERDFSGINLNENNLSRIKANLIQSDWVGADLSGATLTGAKLYNVHRFSLKAEDLKCEWIDLSPHGDHTHVVNFNPETLKKFFNQSLPLVQIFVDAPLDFESKKKI
;
A
#
# COMPACT_ATOMS: atom_id res chain seq x y z
N MET A 1 -16.78 21.59 -1.20
CA MET A 1 -16.62 20.14 -1.36
C MET A 1 -15.35 19.77 -2.13
N ILE A 2 -15.00 20.46 -3.23
CA ILE A 2 -13.77 20.18 -4.01
C ILE A 2 -12.48 20.66 -3.31
N GLU A 3 -12.52 21.77 -2.56
CA GLU A 3 -11.31 22.32 -1.89
C GLU A 3 -10.78 21.44 -0.77
N SER A 4 -11.65 20.76 0.00
CA SER A 4 -11.21 19.93 1.14
C SER A 4 -10.47 18.67 0.73
N GLU A 5 -10.86 18.06 -0.40
CA GLU A 5 -10.19 16.86 -0.95
C GLU A 5 -8.81 17.20 -1.48
N LEU A 6 -8.70 18.27 -2.30
CA LEU A 6 -7.44 18.69 -2.89
C LEU A 6 -6.40 19.06 -1.82
N VAL A 7 -6.83 19.73 -0.74
CA VAL A 7 -5.94 20.08 0.38
C VAL A 7 -5.39 18.82 1.05
N LYS A 8 -6.23 17.83 1.32
CA LYS A 8 -5.82 16.59 1.98
C LYS A 8 -4.86 15.77 1.13
N VAL A 9 -5.15 15.64 -0.17
CA VAL A 9 -4.29 14.97 -1.14
C VAL A 9 -2.93 15.67 -1.26
N TYR A 10 -2.93 17.00 -1.32
CA TYR A 10 -1.69 17.79 -1.38
C TYR A 10 -0.82 17.60 -0.13
N GLN A 11 -1.43 17.56 1.07
CA GLN A 11 -0.69 17.34 2.31
C GLN A 11 0.04 15.99 2.33
N ILE A 12 -0.55 14.93 1.79
CA ILE A 12 0.08 13.61 1.72
C ILE A 12 1.30 13.65 0.80
N VAL A 13 1.16 14.26 -0.38
CA VAL A 13 2.28 14.42 -1.31
C VAL A 13 3.42 15.20 -0.68
N LYS A 14 3.09 16.30 0.01
CA LYS A 14 4.08 17.11 0.70
C LYS A 14 4.82 16.30 1.77
N LYS A 15 4.09 15.62 2.66
CA LYS A 15 4.69 14.76 3.69
C LYS A 15 5.60 13.70 3.08
N TYR A 16 5.14 13.04 2.01
CA TYR A 16 5.95 12.06 1.30
C TYR A 16 7.25 12.65 0.74
N GLN A 17 7.18 13.84 0.14
CA GLN A 17 8.37 14.58 -0.35
C GLN A 17 9.32 14.98 0.79
N GLU A 18 8.79 15.23 1.98
CA GLU A 18 9.56 15.52 3.20
C GLU A 18 10.16 14.26 3.85
N GLY A 19 9.89 13.07 3.31
CA GLY A 19 10.45 11.81 3.79
C GLY A 19 9.51 10.99 4.66
N GLU A 20 8.29 11.47 4.93
CA GLU A 20 7.29 10.68 5.64
C GLU A 20 6.92 9.43 4.83
N ARG A 21 6.84 8.29 5.51
CA ARG A 21 6.46 7.02 4.91
C ARG A 21 5.36 6.33 5.70
N ASP A 22 5.10 6.75 6.93
CA ASP A 22 4.01 6.23 7.74
C ASP A 22 2.71 6.99 7.42
N PHE A 23 1.81 6.31 6.72
CA PHE A 23 0.43 6.73 6.51
C PHE A 23 -0.54 5.69 7.09
N SER A 24 -0.09 4.91 8.07
CA SER A 24 -0.90 3.88 8.71
C SER A 24 -2.15 4.50 9.35
N GLY A 25 -3.30 3.86 9.17
CA GLY A 25 -4.58 4.32 9.71
C GLY A 25 -5.15 5.61 9.10
N ILE A 26 -4.54 6.16 8.04
CA ILE A 26 -5.09 7.34 7.38
C ILE A 26 -6.45 7.03 6.75
N ASN A 27 -7.40 7.95 6.88
CA ASN A 27 -8.69 7.87 6.18
C ASN A 27 -8.63 8.77 4.94
N LEU A 28 -8.80 8.20 3.75
CA LEU A 28 -8.91 8.91 2.47
C LEU A 28 -10.15 8.49 1.69
N ASN A 29 -11.21 8.16 2.41
CA ASN A 29 -12.45 7.71 1.79
C ASN A 29 -12.93 8.73 0.75
N GLU A 30 -13.39 8.22 -0.39
CA GLU A 30 -13.91 9.00 -1.53
C GLU A 30 -12.90 9.97 -2.19
N ASN A 31 -11.65 10.03 -1.74
CA ASN A 31 -10.67 10.97 -2.29
C ASN A 31 -10.14 10.50 -3.65
N ASN A 32 -9.95 11.45 -4.56
CA ASN A 32 -9.37 11.18 -5.87
C ASN A 32 -7.85 11.46 -5.89
N LEU A 33 -7.05 10.40 -5.80
CA LEU A 33 -5.59 10.43 -5.80
C LEU A 33 -4.99 10.34 -7.22
N SER A 34 -5.81 10.11 -8.26
CA SER A 34 -5.34 9.97 -9.65
C SER A 34 -4.79 11.26 -10.25
N ARG A 35 -5.33 12.42 -9.82
CA ARG A 35 -4.94 13.74 -10.34
C ARG A 35 -3.46 14.07 -10.13
N ILE A 36 -2.85 13.47 -9.10
CA ILE A 36 -1.49 13.76 -8.68
C ILE A 36 -0.50 12.64 -9.01
N LYS A 37 -0.96 11.52 -9.62
CA LYS A 37 -0.16 10.29 -9.81
C LYS A 37 0.64 9.97 -8.55
N ALA A 38 -0.07 9.84 -7.43
CA ALA A 38 0.50 9.80 -6.09
C ALA A 38 1.72 8.87 -6.03
N ASN A 39 2.87 9.43 -5.68
CA ASN A 39 4.07 8.65 -5.43
C ASN A 39 4.00 8.13 -3.99
N LEU A 40 3.74 6.84 -3.84
CA LEU A 40 3.58 6.18 -2.55
C LEU A 40 4.60 5.04 -2.40
N ILE A 41 5.68 5.07 -3.17
CA ILE A 41 6.71 4.03 -3.14
C ILE A 41 7.29 3.89 -1.72
N GLN A 42 7.39 2.65 -1.23
CA GLN A 42 7.94 2.32 0.10
C GLN A 42 7.19 2.97 1.28
N SER A 43 5.90 3.28 1.11
CA SER A 43 5.08 3.77 2.21
C SER A 43 4.33 2.65 2.94
N ASP A 44 3.97 2.92 4.20
CA ASP A 44 3.17 2.05 5.04
C ASP A 44 1.71 2.56 5.09
N TRP A 45 0.78 1.68 4.69
CA TRP A 45 -0.67 1.93 4.67
C TRP A 45 -1.43 0.94 5.54
N VAL A 46 -0.76 0.36 6.54
CA VAL A 46 -1.38 -0.59 7.45
C VAL A 46 -2.63 0.03 8.08
N GLY A 47 -3.77 -0.64 7.93
CA GLY A 47 -5.06 -0.21 8.50
C GLY A 47 -5.67 1.06 7.90
N ALA A 48 -5.10 1.61 6.82
CA ALA A 48 -5.68 2.77 6.15
C ALA A 48 -7.05 2.46 5.52
N ASP A 49 -7.87 3.49 5.37
CA ASP A 49 -9.17 3.41 4.71
C ASP A 49 -9.15 4.19 3.39
N LEU A 50 -9.26 3.45 2.28
CA LEU A 50 -9.32 3.95 0.91
C LEU A 50 -10.68 3.66 0.27
N SER A 51 -11.72 3.47 1.08
CA SER A 51 -13.03 3.09 0.57
C SER A 51 -13.61 4.18 -0.33
N GLY A 52 -14.06 3.83 -1.53
CA GLY A 52 -14.54 4.75 -2.56
C GLY A 52 -13.47 5.65 -3.20
N ALA A 53 -12.20 5.54 -2.81
CA ALA A 53 -11.13 6.36 -3.35
C ALA A 53 -10.81 6.00 -4.82
N THR A 54 -10.11 6.91 -5.52
CA THR A 54 -9.62 6.65 -6.90
C THR A 54 -8.10 6.69 -6.95
N LEU A 55 -7.45 5.59 -7.35
CA LEU A 55 -5.98 5.42 -7.35
C LEU A 55 -5.36 5.28 -8.75
N THR A 56 -6.13 5.49 -9.83
CA THR A 56 -5.61 5.34 -11.20
C THR A 56 -4.32 6.13 -11.41
N GLY A 57 -3.25 5.43 -11.78
CA GLY A 57 -1.92 5.99 -12.02
C GLY A 57 -1.05 6.23 -10.78
N ALA A 58 -1.42 5.71 -9.61
CA ALA A 58 -0.57 5.73 -8.42
C ALA A 58 0.66 4.81 -8.57
N LYS A 59 1.75 5.19 -7.89
CA LYS A 59 3.00 4.42 -7.83
C LYS A 59 3.09 3.66 -6.51
N LEU A 60 3.02 2.33 -6.55
CA LEU A 60 2.84 1.46 -5.38
C LEU A 60 3.95 0.40 -5.20
N TYR A 61 5.18 0.70 -5.62
CA TYR A 61 6.30 -0.22 -5.40
C TYR A 61 6.61 -0.37 -3.90
N ASN A 62 6.70 -1.62 -3.44
CA ASN A 62 7.02 -2.00 -2.07
C ASN A 62 6.16 -1.33 -0.98
N VAL A 63 4.85 -1.23 -1.20
CA VAL A 63 3.90 -0.64 -0.24
C VAL A 63 3.33 -1.70 0.69
N HIS A 64 3.39 -1.45 2.00
CA HIS A 64 2.72 -2.29 2.98
C HIS A 64 1.23 -1.95 3.04
N ARG A 65 0.37 -2.95 2.85
CA ARG A 65 -1.09 -2.76 2.69
C ARG A 65 -1.91 -3.69 3.59
N PHE A 66 -1.31 -4.15 4.69
CA PHE A 66 -2.00 -5.05 5.61
C PHE A 66 -3.20 -4.36 6.26
N SER A 67 -4.33 -5.06 6.37
CA SER A 67 -5.59 -4.50 6.88
C SER A 67 -6.10 -3.24 6.15
N LEU A 68 -5.61 -2.97 4.93
CA LEU A 68 -6.11 -1.89 4.08
C LEU A 68 -7.58 -2.13 3.75
N LYS A 69 -8.43 -1.11 3.92
CA LYS A 69 -9.81 -1.13 3.43
C LYS A 69 -9.86 -0.49 2.05
N ALA A 70 -10.44 -1.22 1.09
CA ALA A 70 -10.53 -0.80 -0.31
C ALA A 70 -11.92 -1.15 -0.89
N GLU A 71 -12.97 -1.02 -0.07
CA GLU A 71 -14.36 -1.19 -0.52
C GLU A 71 -14.68 -0.12 -1.57
N ASP A 72 -15.31 -0.50 -2.69
CA ASP A 72 -15.63 0.40 -3.80
C ASP A 72 -14.44 1.24 -4.35
N LEU A 73 -13.21 0.80 -4.11
CA LEU A 73 -12.00 1.42 -4.65
C LEU A 73 -12.05 1.40 -6.19
N LYS A 74 -11.74 2.53 -6.81
CA LYS A 74 -11.63 2.67 -8.27
C LYS A 74 -10.18 2.75 -8.68
N CYS A 75 -9.76 1.88 -9.58
CA CYS A 75 -8.43 1.94 -10.15
C CYS A 75 -8.37 1.19 -11.48
N GLU A 76 -7.95 1.87 -12.54
CA GLU A 76 -7.78 1.27 -13.86
C GLU A 76 -6.38 0.70 -14.04
N TRP A 77 -5.36 1.38 -13.52
CA TRP A 77 -3.98 0.94 -13.58
C TRP A 77 -3.14 1.55 -12.46
N ILE A 78 -2.04 0.87 -12.11
CA ILE A 78 -1.00 1.36 -11.20
C ILE A 78 0.38 1.09 -11.78
N ASP A 79 1.37 1.83 -11.28
CA ASP A 79 2.78 1.58 -11.56
C ASP A 79 3.44 0.91 -10.34
N LEU A 80 4.00 -0.28 -10.52
CA LEU A 80 4.77 -1.00 -9.51
C LEU A 80 6.28 -0.97 -9.79
N SER A 81 6.75 -0.07 -10.65
CA SER A 81 8.17 0.08 -10.93
C SER A 81 8.93 0.63 -9.72
N PRO A 82 10.15 0.15 -9.41
CA PRO A 82 10.94 0.64 -8.28
C PRO A 82 11.15 2.15 -8.21
N HIS A 83 11.21 2.81 -9.38
CA HIS A 83 11.42 4.24 -9.51
C HIS A 83 10.18 4.98 -10.02
N GLY A 84 9.07 4.27 -10.23
CA GLY A 84 7.88 4.82 -10.87
C GLY A 84 8.13 5.33 -12.29
N ASP A 85 8.96 4.62 -13.05
CA ASP A 85 9.36 4.90 -14.44
C ASP A 85 8.49 4.16 -15.47
N HIS A 86 7.36 3.59 -15.03
CA HIS A 86 6.40 2.84 -15.84
C HIS A 86 6.97 1.56 -16.49
N THR A 87 8.10 1.03 -16.03
CA THR A 87 8.64 -0.25 -16.50
C THR A 87 7.80 -1.46 -16.08
N HIS A 88 6.98 -1.33 -15.04
CA HIS A 88 6.05 -2.33 -14.55
C HIS A 88 4.67 -1.73 -14.23
N VAL A 89 3.84 -1.57 -15.26
CA VAL A 89 2.45 -1.09 -15.13
C VAL A 89 1.47 -2.26 -15.14
N VAL A 90 0.55 -2.26 -14.18
CA VAL A 90 -0.51 -3.26 -14.06
C VAL A 90 -1.86 -2.60 -14.35
N ASN A 91 -2.65 -3.19 -15.24
CA ASN A 91 -4.02 -2.78 -15.51
C ASN A 91 -5.00 -3.70 -14.79
N PHE A 92 -6.14 -3.17 -14.39
CA PHE A 92 -7.15 -3.89 -13.65
C PHE A 92 -8.50 -3.91 -14.36
N ASN A 93 -9.20 -5.02 -14.15
CA ASN A 93 -10.65 -5.09 -14.25
C ASN A 93 -11.22 -5.19 -12.81
N PRO A 94 -12.55 -5.09 -12.59
CA PRO A 94 -13.11 -5.13 -11.25
C PRO A 94 -12.72 -6.39 -10.44
N GLU A 95 -12.60 -7.55 -11.08
CA GLU A 95 -12.22 -8.79 -10.40
C GLU A 95 -10.75 -8.81 -9.98
N THR A 96 -9.83 -8.43 -10.88
CA THR A 96 -8.40 -8.41 -10.58
C THR A 96 -8.05 -7.30 -9.60
N LEU A 97 -8.77 -6.17 -9.65
CA LEU A 97 -8.66 -5.10 -8.67
C LEU A 97 -8.97 -5.59 -7.27
N LYS A 98 -10.13 -6.24 -7.11
CA LYS A 98 -10.57 -6.80 -5.84
C LYS A 98 -9.56 -7.82 -5.30
N LYS A 99 -9.05 -8.71 -6.16
CA LYS A 99 -8.02 -9.68 -5.78
C LYS A 99 -6.72 -9.02 -5.33
N PHE A 100 -6.29 -7.95 -6.00
CA PHE A 100 -5.03 -7.28 -5.71
C PHE A 100 -5.05 -6.45 -4.42
N PHE A 101 -6.14 -5.75 -4.13
CA PHE A 101 -6.25 -4.90 -2.94
C PHE A 101 -6.88 -5.59 -1.72
N ASN A 102 -7.74 -6.60 -1.93
CA ASN A 102 -8.42 -7.32 -0.85
C ASN A 102 -7.83 -8.71 -0.60
N GLN A 103 -6.62 -8.99 -1.09
CA GLN A 103 -5.94 -10.23 -0.76
C GLN A 103 -5.68 -10.27 0.75
N SER A 104 -6.44 -11.10 1.44
CA SER A 104 -6.18 -11.50 2.82
C SER A 104 -4.80 -12.14 2.89
N LEU A 105 -4.06 -11.83 3.95
CA LEU A 105 -2.74 -12.34 4.30
C LEU A 105 -2.37 -13.66 3.57
N PRO A 106 -1.23 -13.74 2.85
CA PRO A 106 -0.61 -15.03 2.70
C PRO A 106 -0.31 -15.53 4.12
N LEU A 107 -0.94 -16.64 4.51
CA LEU A 107 -0.58 -17.38 5.70
C LEU A 107 0.88 -17.81 5.53
N VAL A 108 1.80 -17.16 6.24
CA VAL A 108 3.17 -17.65 6.37
C VAL A 108 3.12 -18.76 7.41
N GLN A 109 2.99 -20.02 6.98
CA GLN A 109 3.26 -21.17 7.85
C GLN A 109 4.77 -21.29 8.01
N ILE A 110 5.29 -20.88 9.17
CA ILE A 110 6.68 -21.15 9.57
C ILE A 110 6.73 -22.59 10.09
N PHE A 111 7.34 -23.49 9.33
CA PHE A 111 7.70 -24.82 9.81
C PHE A 111 9.07 -24.72 10.51
N VAL A 112 9.10 -25.00 11.81
CA VAL A 112 10.34 -25.12 12.58
C VAL A 112 10.71 -26.60 12.59
N ASP A 113 11.53 -27.02 11.62
CA ASP A 113 11.90 -28.44 11.44
C ASP A 113 13.03 -28.92 12.36
N ALA A 114 13.56 -28.06 13.24
CA ALA A 114 14.62 -28.43 14.16
C ALA A 114 14.34 -27.91 15.57
N PRO A 115 14.43 -28.76 16.61
CA PRO A 115 14.53 -28.25 17.98
C PRO A 115 15.79 -27.39 18.07
N LEU A 116 15.66 -26.20 18.68
CA LEU A 116 16.80 -25.40 19.12
C LEU A 116 17.57 -26.24 20.14
N ASP A 117 18.66 -26.86 19.70
CA ASP A 117 19.55 -27.58 20.61
C ASP A 117 20.29 -26.55 21.46
N PHE A 118 19.78 -26.32 22.66
CA PHE A 118 20.49 -25.57 23.70
C PHE A 118 21.55 -26.48 24.33
N GLU A 119 22.55 -26.89 23.55
CA GLU A 119 23.86 -27.27 24.07
C GLU A 119 24.54 -25.98 24.58
N SER A 120 23.99 -25.49 25.70
CA SER A 120 24.62 -24.52 26.55
C SER A 120 25.98 -25.09 26.97
N LYS A 121 27.03 -24.39 26.55
CA LYS A 121 28.43 -24.64 26.86
C LYS A 121 28.60 -25.25 28.25
N LYS A 122 28.89 -26.55 28.30
CA LYS A 122 29.60 -27.14 29.42
C LYS A 122 30.64 -28.10 28.89
N LYS A 123 31.85 -27.59 28.68
CA LYS A 123 33.06 -28.40 28.83
C LYS A 123 34.26 -27.51 29.22
N ILE A 124 34.57 -27.68 30.51
CA ILE A 124 35.83 -27.56 31.26
C ILE A 124 36.43 -26.16 31.39
#